data_AF-A0A358PWT0-F1
#
_entry.id   AF-A0A358PWT0-F1
#
_cell.length_a   1.000
_cell.length_b   1.000
_cell.length_c   1.000
_cell.angle_alpha   90.00
_cell.angle_beta   90.00
_cell.angle_gamma   90.00
#
_symmetry.space_group_name_H-M   'P 1'
#
loop_
_entity.id
_entity.type
_entity.pdbx_description
1 polymer ?
#
loop_
_entity_poly.entity_id
_entity_poly.type
_entity_poly.pdbx_seq_one_letter_code
_entity_poly.pdbx_strand_id
1 'polypeptide(L)'
;MDEQKNKFYFGDNLVVLRSYVQDESIDLIYLDPPFNSKANYNVFFSETSGEHSAAQVTAFNDTWHWGHESNEVFYELITKGPKKLSDFFRDYILCLAQTILWLI
;
A
#
# COMPACT_ATOMS: atom_id res chain seq x y z
N MET A 1 29.29 16.85 15.98
CA MET A 1 29.08 15.41 15.67
C MET A 1 28.19 15.41 14.43
N ASP A 2 28.67 14.91 13.31
CA ASP A 2 27.95 14.99 12.03
C ASP A 2 26.77 14.03 12.12
N GLU A 3 25.56 14.57 12.28
CA GLU A 3 24.35 13.78 12.40
C GLU A 3 24.09 13.15 11.03
N GLN A 4 24.11 11.82 10.95
CA GLN A 4 23.98 11.09 9.71
C GLN A 4 22.63 11.43 9.05
N LYS A 5 22.66 12.27 8.01
CA LYS A 5 21.47 12.84 7.36
C LYS A 5 20.54 11.78 6.76
N ASN A 6 21.09 10.66 6.29
CA ASN A 6 20.33 9.60 5.63
C ASN A 6 20.12 8.44 6.61
N LYS A 7 18.86 8.04 6.79
CA LYS A 7 18.45 6.93 7.66
C LYS A 7 17.81 5.83 6.82
N PHE A 8 18.18 4.59 7.10
CA PHE A 8 17.54 3.40 6.54
C PHE A 8 16.84 2.65 7.66
N TYR A 9 15.56 2.34 7.45
CA TYR A 9 14.76 1.56 8.39
C TYR A 9 14.30 0.27 7.71
N PHE A 10 14.27 -0.82 8.46
CA PHE A 10 13.86 -2.14 7.98
C PHE A 10 12.69 -2.67 8.82
N GLY A 11 11.61 -3.08 8.17
CA GLY A 11 10.42 -3.64 8.83
C GLY A 11 9.12 -3.14 8.21
N ASP A 12 8.01 -3.40 8.91
CA ASP A 12 6.69 -2.86 8.58
C ASP A 12 6.71 -1.32 8.60
N ASN A 13 6.16 -0.69 7.56
CA ASN A 13 6.29 0.75 7.38
C ASN A 13 5.51 1.55 8.45
N LEU A 14 4.35 1.08 8.87
CA LEU A 14 3.50 1.79 9.83
C LEU A 14 4.14 1.75 11.23
N VAL A 15 4.67 0.60 11.62
CA VAL A 15 5.42 0.44 12.87
C VAL A 15 6.67 1.33 12.89
N VAL A 16 7.43 1.33 11.79
CA VAL A 16 8.64 2.14 11.65
C VAL A 16 8.32 3.64 11.75
N LEU A 17 7.33 4.12 10.99
CA LEU A 17 6.95 5.53 10.99
C LEU A 17 6.52 5.99 12.37
N ARG A 18 5.69 5.20 13.07
CA ARG A 18 5.19 5.54 14.42
C ARG A 18 6.27 5.53 15.50
N SER A 19 7.29 4.68 15.36
CA SER A 19 8.26 4.43 16.43
C SER A 19 9.53 5.28 16.29
N TYR A 20 9.89 5.68 15.07
CA TYR A 20 11.22 6.26 14.80
C TYR A 20 11.19 7.59 14.03
N VAL A 21 10.07 7.95 13.41
CA VAL A 21 9.95 9.22 12.67
C VAL A 21 9.17 10.21 13.52
N GLN A 22 9.71 11.43 13.66
CA GLN A 22 9.06 12.47 14.44
C GLN A 22 7.87 13.05 13.67
N ASP A 23 6.84 13.45 14.40
CA ASP A 23 5.71 14.18 13.83
C ASP A 23 6.19 15.48 13.15
N GLU A 24 5.50 15.86 12.07
CA GLU A 24 5.75 17.12 11.33
C GLU A 24 7.21 17.32 10.86
N SER A 25 7.98 16.23 10.72
CA SER A 25 9.41 16.28 10.36
C SER A 25 9.72 15.98 8.89
N ILE A 26 8.70 15.72 8.05
CA ILE A 26 8.85 15.31 6.66
C ILE A 26 8.23 16.34 5.72
N ASP A 27 9.05 16.96 4.87
CA ASP A 27 8.60 17.94 3.87
C ASP A 27 8.07 17.30 2.58
N LEU A 28 8.62 16.15 2.19
CA LEU A 28 8.29 15.46 0.94
C LEU A 28 8.31 13.95 1.12
N ILE A 29 7.29 13.28 0.57
CA ILE A 29 7.12 11.84 0.59
C ILE A 29 7.02 11.35 -0.86
N TYR A 30 7.83 10.35 -1.21
CA TYR A 30 7.67 9.55 -2.42
C TYR A 30 7.33 8.11 -2.03
N LEU A 31 6.23 7.58 -2.57
CA LEU A 31 5.76 6.22 -2.32
C LEU A 31 5.42 5.57 -3.65
N ASP A 32 5.90 4.34 -3.83
CA ASP A 32 5.53 3.43 -4.91
C ASP A 32 4.99 2.13 -4.29
N PRO A 33 3.80 2.17 -3.64
CA PRO A 33 3.24 0.98 -3.02
C PRO A 33 2.86 -0.05 -4.09
N PRO A 34 2.76 -1.34 -3.76
CA PRO A 34 2.31 -2.36 -4.71
C PRO A 34 0.98 -1.94 -5.35
N PHE A 35 0.76 -2.25 -6.62
CA PHE A 35 -0.51 -1.96 -7.30
C PHE A 35 -1.54 -3.06 -7.00
N ASN A 36 -2.77 -2.68 -6.63
CA ASN A 36 -3.93 -3.58 -6.58
C ASN A 36 -4.47 -3.80 -8.01
N SER A 37 -3.69 -4.49 -8.82
CA SER A 37 -3.99 -4.70 -10.24
C SER A 37 -4.86 -5.92 -10.49
N LYS A 38 -5.09 -6.78 -9.47
CA LYS A 38 -5.77 -8.08 -9.61
C LYS A 38 -5.18 -8.95 -10.72
N ALA A 39 -3.94 -8.70 -11.10
CA ALA A 39 -3.25 -9.36 -12.20
C ALA A 39 -2.13 -10.24 -11.63
N ASN A 40 -2.09 -11.49 -12.07
CA ASN A 40 -0.95 -12.37 -11.85
C ASN A 40 0.08 -12.07 -12.94
N TYR A 41 1.25 -11.56 -12.56
CA TYR A 41 2.33 -11.35 -13.51
C TYR A 41 3.12 -12.65 -13.62
N ASN A 42 3.00 -13.32 -14.76
CA ASN A 42 3.80 -14.51 -15.07
C ASN A 42 5.06 -14.06 -15.81
N VAL A 43 6.24 -14.43 -15.30
CA VAL A 43 7.48 -14.27 -16.06
C VAL A 43 7.61 -15.48 -16.99
N PHE A 44 7.60 -15.21 -18.29
CA PHE A 44 7.91 -16.22 -19.30
C PHE A 44 9.43 -16.33 -19.43
N PHE A 45 10.02 -17.43 -18.97
CA PHE A 45 11.40 -17.74 -19.33
C PHE A 45 11.41 -18.31 -20.75
N SER A 46 12.03 -17.60 -21.69
CA SER A 46 12.37 -18.17 -22.99
C SER A 46 13.71 -18.90 -22.88
N GLU A 47 13.71 -20.20 -23.14
CA GLU A 47 14.97 -20.92 -23.37
C GLU A 47 15.52 -20.56 -24.75
N THR A 48 16.85 -20.41 -24.84
CA THR A 48 17.57 -20.00 -26.07
C THR A 48 17.49 -21.05 -27.20
N SER A 49 16.90 -22.22 -26.93
CA SER A 49 16.78 -23.38 -27.83
C SER A 49 15.54 -23.37 -28.73
N GLY A 50 14.57 -22.47 -28.53
CA GLY A 50 13.39 -22.36 -29.39
C GLY A 50 12.29 -23.39 -29.13
N GLU A 51 12.41 -24.24 -28.11
CA GLU A 51 11.29 -25.08 -27.62
C GLU A 51 10.43 -24.33 -26.60
N HIS A 52 9.11 -24.57 -26.64
CA HIS A 52 8.16 -23.95 -25.72
C HIS A 52 8.41 -24.41 -24.28
N SER A 53 9.02 -23.56 -23.45
CA SER A 53 9.19 -23.83 -22.02
C SER A 53 7.83 -23.96 -21.32
N ALA A 54 7.57 -25.12 -20.72
CA ALA A 54 6.36 -25.42 -19.97
C ALA A 54 6.35 -24.80 -18.55
N ALA A 55 7.37 -24.03 -18.17
CA ALA A 55 7.51 -23.47 -16.83
C ALA A 55 7.07 -21.99 -16.80
N GLN A 56 5.79 -21.73 -16.58
CA GLN A 56 5.35 -20.44 -16.03
C GLN A 56 5.69 -20.43 -14.54
N VAL A 57 6.62 -19.58 -14.12
CA VAL A 57 6.83 -19.26 -12.71
C VAL A 57 6.02 -18.01 -12.41
N THR A 58 5.08 -18.10 -11.46
CA THR A 58 4.38 -16.94 -10.93
C THR A 58 5.40 -15.95 -10.39
N ALA A 59 5.50 -14.76 -11.00
CA ALA A 59 6.53 -13.79 -10.61
C ALA A 59 6.07 -12.99 -9.41
N PHE A 60 4.81 -12.54 -9.40
CA PHE A 60 4.19 -11.83 -8.29
C PHE A 60 2.68 -12.06 -8.27
N ASN A 61 2.13 -12.35 -7.09
CA ASN A 61 0.70 -12.32 -6.83
C ASN A 61 0.32 -10.96 -6.24
N ASP A 62 -0.89 -10.49 -6.55
CA ASP A 62 -1.46 -9.36 -5.82
C ASP A 62 -1.53 -9.70 -4.34
N THR A 63 -0.96 -8.83 -3.51
CA THR A 63 -0.90 -9.01 -2.06
C THR A 63 -1.95 -8.18 -1.33
N TRP A 64 -2.68 -7.31 -2.04
CA TRP A 64 -3.66 -6.42 -1.43
C TRP A 64 -4.92 -7.15 -1.02
N HIS A 65 -5.15 -7.18 0.29
CA HIS A 65 -6.39 -7.67 0.87
C HIS A 65 -6.82 -6.71 1.98
N TRP A 66 -8.08 -6.29 1.97
CA TRP A 66 -8.63 -5.52 3.07
C TRP A 66 -8.87 -6.44 4.26
N GLY A 67 -7.96 -6.36 5.25
CA GLY A 67 -7.94 -7.25 6.40
C GLY A 67 -8.44 -6.60 7.68
N HIS A 68 -8.27 -7.32 8.80
CA HIS A 68 -8.56 -6.79 10.12
C HIS A 68 -7.70 -5.56 10.45
N GLU A 69 -6.38 -5.64 10.20
CA GLU A 69 -5.45 -4.53 10.42
C GLU A 69 -5.83 -3.28 9.62
N SER A 70 -6.25 -3.44 8.36
CA SER A 70 -6.73 -2.32 7.53
C SER A 70 -7.95 -1.65 8.15
N ASN A 71 -8.90 -2.42 8.71
CA ASN A 71 -10.07 -1.88 9.41
C ASN A 71 -9.68 -1.12 10.68
N GLU A 72 -8.74 -1.64 11.47
CA GLU A 72 -8.31 -0.99 12.71
C GLU A 72 -7.62 0.34 12.42
N VAL A 73 -6.67 0.37 11.48
CA VAL A 73 -5.98 1.60 11.07
C VAL A 73 -6.96 2.60 10.47
N PHE A 74 -7.91 2.14 9.66
CA PHE A 74 -8.95 2.99 9.11
C PHE A 74 -9.83 3.61 10.22
N TYR A 75 -10.27 2.80 11.18
CA TYR A 75 -11.08 3.27 12.30
C TYR A 75 -10.31 4.29 13.16
N GLU A 76 -9.03 4.02 13.42
CA GLU A 76 -8.14 4.95 14.11
C GLU A 76 -8.03 6.29 13.36
N LEU A 77 -7.81 6.25 12.04
CA LEU A 77 -7.69 7.45 11.20
C LEU A 77 -8.95 8.31 11.27
N ILE A 78 -10.15 7.72 11.11
CA ILE A 78 -11.39 8.51 11.09
C ILE A 78 -11.82 9.02 12.47
N THR A 79 -11.30 8.45 13.56
CA THR A 79 -11.68 8.82 14.93
C THR A 79 -10.66 9.73 15.61
N LYS A 80 -9.37 9.49 15.39
CA LYS A 80 -8.25 10.17 16.08
C LYS A 80 -7.37 10.98 15.14
N GLY A 81 -7.48 10.76 13.82
CA GLY A 81 -6.68 11.47 12.83
C GLY A 81 -7.05 12.96 12.73
N PRO A 82 -6.19 13.76 12.08
CA PRO A 82 -6.47 15.18 11.84
C PRO A 82 -7.81 15.37 11.14
N LYS A 83 -8.64 16.31 11.63
CA LYS A 83 -10.02 16.49 11.17
C LYS A 83 -10.17 16.49 9.65
N LYS A 84 -9.31 17.22 8.94
CA LYS A 84 -9.34 17.32 7.47
C LYS A 84 -9.13 15.96 6.79
N LEU A 85 -8.23 15.13 7.32
CA LEU A 85 -7.97 13.79 6.79
C LEU A 85 -9.14 12.85 7.10
N SER A 86 -9.65 12.89 8.33
CA SER A 86 -10.79 12.09 8.77
C SER A 86 -12.04 12.39 7.94
N ASP A 87 -12.33 13.67 7.69
CA ASP A 87 -13.45 14.10 6.86
C ASP A 87 -13.29 13.61 5.42
N PHE A 88 -12.10 13.79 4.82
CA PHE A 88 -11.81 13.31 3.46
C PHE A 88 -12.09 11.80 3.30
N PHE A 89 -11.62 10.97 4.24
CA PHE A 89 -11.84 9.53 4.16
C PHE A 89 -13.32 9.13 4.33
N ARG A 90 -14.06 9.83 5.21
CA ARG A 90 -15.50 9.60 5.37
C ARG A 90 -16.25 9.93 4.07
N ASP A 91 -15.98 11.08 3.48
CA ASP A 91 -16.62 11.52 2.25
C ASP A 91 -16.27 10.61 1.07
N TYR A 92 -15.00 10.21 0.95
CA TYR A 92 -14.54 9.28 -0.09
C TYR A 92 -15.27 7.94 -0.02
N ILE A 93 -15.41 7.36 1.18
CA ILE A 93 -16.11 6.08 1.35
C ILE A 93 -17.61 6.22 1.12
N LEU A 94 -18.23 7.29 1.59
CA LEU A 94 -19.64 7.56 1.30
C LEU A 94 -19.88 7.66 -0.21
N CYS A 95 -19.00 8.35 -0.94
CA CYS A 95 -19.06 8.44 -2.39
C CYS A 95 -18.94 7.06 -3.07
N LEU A 96 -17.97 6.24 -2.67
CA LEU A 96 -17.79 4.89 -3.21
C LEU A 96 -18.99 3.98 -2.91
N ALA A 97 -19.52 4.03 -1.68
CA ALA A 97 -20.68 3.25 -1.27
C ALA A 97 -21.94 3.65 -2.05
N GLN A 98 -22.15 4.96 -2.26
CA GLN A 98 -23.27 5.44 -3.08
C GLN A 98 -23.14 4.94 -4.52
N THR A 99 -21.94 4.88 -5.08
CA THR A 99 -21.69 4.47 -6.47
C THR A 99 -21.97 2.97 -6.70
N ILE A 100 -21.76 2.11 -5.69
CA ILE A 100 -22.03 0.67 -5.78
C ILE A 100 -23.54 0.36 -5.61
N LEU A 101 -24.26 1.14 -4.81
CA LEU A 101 -25.71 1.00 -4.61
C LEU A 101 -26.55 1.38 -5.85
N TRP A 102 -26.00 2.10 -6.83
CA TRP A 102 -26.65 2.36 -8.12
C TRP A 102 -26.38 1.30 -9.19
N LEU A 103 -25.55 0.29 -8.88
CA LEU A 103 -25.16 -0.79 -9.80
C LEU A 103 -25.77 -2.16 -9.41
N ILE A 104 -26.74 -2.16 -8.49
CA ILE A 104 -27.61 -3.29 -8.13
C ILE A 104 -29.07 -2.86 -8.35
#